data_AF-A0A4S8LY55-F1
#
_entry.id   AF-A0A4S8LY55-F1
#
_cell.length_a   1.000
_cell.length_b   1.000
_cell.length_c   1.000
_cell.angle_alpha   90.00
_cell.angle_beta   90.00
_cell.angle_gamma   90.00
#
_symmetry.space_group_name_H-M   'P 1'
#
loop_
_entity.id
_entity.type
_entity.pdbx_description
1 polymer ?
#
loop_
_entity_poly.entity_id
_entity_poly.type
_entity_poly.pdbx_seq_one_letter_code
_entity_poly.pdbx_strand_id
1 'polypeptide(L)'
;MHILGVNTTHAGIFGETAAYYGTVEQQGRLTLHLHLLLWIASALSPQEIRDKLMSQESEFQKALIDYLETTHRGEFLTGDLAQVRVRVPNAPRKFGSGIHEIIENNDDMLYVPGYKDPTQTLPEIPPPLCKSESIECTNNHCPECVQSIQWWGKYEETVDDILLRSNMHTCKPMYNDDTVIKSTDTASQSAVKRSAYRGCQNREGECVKRFPRDIVSESAVDPDDGHLDIKKLEPMMNTITPELTYAIRANTDVTSLLSGTAIKAVVSYVSDYITKQSLKTHQIFALLADIMEK
;
A
#
# COMPACT_ATOMS: atom_id res chain seq x y z
N MET A 1 -4.11 0.63 -17.63
CA MET A 1 -4.29 -0.52 -16.73
C MET A 1 -5.50 -0.27 -15.87
N HIS A 2 -6.59 -1.02 -16.06
CA HIS A 2 -7.78 -0.93 -15.19
C HIS A 2 -7.62 -1.95 -14.06
N ILE A 3 -7.02 -1.52 -12.94
CA ILE A 3 -6.68 -2.41 -11.81
C ILE A 3 -7.90 -3.19 -11.32
N LEU A 4 -9.05 -2.53 -11.18
CA LEU A 4 -10.28 -3.17 -10.72
C LEU A 4 -11.11 -3.80 -11.85
N GLY A 5 -10.82 -3.53 -13.13
CA GLY A 5 -11.62 -4.08 -14.24
C GLY A 5 -13.11 -3.66 -14.24
N VAL A 6 -13.46 -2.52 -13.63
CA VAL A 6 -14.84 -2.02 -13.60
C VAL A 6 -15.21 -1.45 -14.96
N ASN A 7 -16.38 -1.86 -15.50
CA ASN A 7 -16.88 -1.47 -16.82
C ASN A 7 -15.91 -1.81 -17.98
N THR A 8 -15.08 -2.84 -17.80
CA THR A 8 -14.20 -3.36 -18.86
C THR A 8 -14.64 -4.74 -19.32
N THR A 9 -14.17 -5.16 -20.50
CA THR A 9 -14.42 -6.51 -21.05
C THR A 9 -13.47 -7.57 -20.50
N HIS A 10 -12.53 -7.17 -19.64
CA HIS A 10 -11.54 -8.04 -18.99
C HIS A 10 -11.68 -7.93 -17.47
N ALA A 11 -11.26 -8.98 -16.76
CA ALA A 11 -11.21 -8.98 -15.30
C ALA A 11 -10.17 -7.98 -14.76
N GLY A 12 -10.36 -7.53 -13.52
CA GLY A 12 -9.34 -6.81 -12.77
C GLY A 12 -8.27 -7.76 -12.24
N ILE A 13 -7.25 -7.20 -11.58
CA ILE A 13 -6.15 -8.00 -11.01
C ILE A 13 -6.61 -8.93 -9.87
N PHE A 14 -7.70 -8.56 -9.20
CA PHE A 14 -8.33 -9.35 -8.14
C PHE A 14 -9.44 -10.28 -8.67
N GLY A 15 -9.60 -10.39 -10.00
CA GLY A 15 -10.70 -11.10 -10.64
C GLY A 15 -11.82 -10.19 -11.14
N GLU A 16 -12.98 -10.77 -11.42
CA GLU A 16 -14.15 -10.03 -11.89
C GLU A 16 -14.75 -9.21 -10.75
N THR A 17 -14.85 -7.89 -10.92
CA THR A 17 -15.38 -7.00 -9.88
C THR A 17 -16.90 -6.98 -9.91
N ALA A 18 -17.53 -7.47 -8.85
CA ALA A 18 -18.98 -7.39 -8.66
C ALA A 18 -19.43 -6.02 -8.13
N ALA A 19 -18.68 -5.45 -7.19
CA ALA A 19 -18.94 -4.13 -6.63
C ALA A 19 -17.67 -3.53 -6.02
N TYR A 20 -17.65 -2.22 -5.82
CA TYR A 20 -16.60 -1.53 -5.08
C TYR A 20 -17.17 -0.31 -4.36
N TYR A 21 -16.51 0.09 -3.27
CA TYR A 21 -16.82 1.31 -2.54
C TYR A 21 -15.51 2.01 -2.18
N GLY A 22 -15.38 3.28 -2.54
CA GLY A 22 -14.20 4.10 -2.24
C GLY A 22 -14.57 5.41 -1.57
N THR A 23 -13.84 5.80 -0.53
CA THR A 23 -13.96 7.12 0.08
C THR A 23 -12.61 7.76 0.32
N VAL A 24 -12.51 9.04 -0.04
CA VAL A 24 -11.34 9.87 0.20
C VAL A 24 -11.60 10.73 1.42
N GLU A 25 -10.65 10.70 2.35
CA GLU A 25 -10.65 11.51 3.55
C GLU A 25 -9.41 12.39 3.58
N GLN A 26 -9.60 13.64 3.99
CA GLN A 26 -8.49 14.49 4.36
C GLN A 26 -8.08 14.11 5.77
N GLN A 27 -6.96 13.40 5.90
CA GLN A 27 -6.31 13.26 7.20
C GLN A 27 -5.74 14.63 7.58
N GLY A 28 -5.82 14.97 8.86
CA GLY A 28 -5.16 16.19 9.35
C GLY A 28 -3.71 16.21 8.87
N ARG A 29 -3.22 17.40 8.45
CA ARG A 29 -1.92 17.64 7.77
C ARG A 29 -1.94 17.62 6.23
N LEU A 30 -3.09 17.88 5.60
CA LEU A 30 -3.22 18.03 4.14
C LEU A 30 -2.88 16.76 3.34
N THR A 31 -2.94 15.58 3.97
CA THR A 31 -2.78 14.30 3.29
C THR A 31 -4.14 13.71 2.95
N LEU A 32 -4.24 13.09 1.78
CA LEU A 32 -5.42 12.34 1.38
C LEU A 32 -5.23 10.87 1.75
N HIS A 33 -6.28 10.25 2.27
CA HIS A 33 -6.34 8.83 2.55
C HIS A 33 -7.54 8.23 1.83
N LEU A 34 -7.31 7.13 1.13
CA LEU A 34 -8.35 6.40 0.40
C LEU A 34 -8.63 5.09 1.13
N HIS A 35 -9.89 4.91 1.57
CA HIS A 35 -10.40 3.61 1.96
C HIS A 35 -11.17 3.01 0.78
N LEU A 36 -10.80 1.80 0.36
CA LEU A 36 -11.42 1.07 -0.74
C LEU A 36 -11.86 -0.32 -0.26
N LEU A 37 -13.12 -0.68 -0.53
CA LEU A 37 -13.63 -2.04 -0.44
C LEU A 37 -13.94 -2.56 -1.84
N LEU A 38 -13.58 -3.81 -2.09
CA LEU A 38 -13.78 -4.50 -3.36
C LEU A 38 -14.51 -5.82 -3.11
N TRP A 39 -15.54 -6.08 -3.91
CA TRP A 39 -16.25 -7.36 -3.93
C TRP A 39 -15.96 -8.06 -5.25
N ILE A 40 -15.45 -9.28 -5.15
CA ILE A 40 -15.11 -10.14 -6.28
C ILE A 40 -16.33 -11.02 -6.59
N ALA A 41 -16.69 -11.13 -7.87
CA ALA A 41 -17.79 -11.97 -8.31
C ALA A 41 -17.52 -13.44 -7.97
N SER A 42 -18.57 -14.17 -7.62
CA SER A 42 -18.50 -15.59 -7.25
C SER A 42 -17.59 -15.91 -6.05
N ALA A 43 -17.24 -14.90 -5.23
CA ALA A 43 -16.56 -15.13 -3.97
C ALA A 43 -17.47 -15.95 -3.03
N LEU A 44 -16.92 -17.05 -2.51
CA LEU A 44 -17.58 -17.85 -1.49
C LEU A 44 -17.80 -17.01 -0.22
N SER A 45 -18.83 -17.36 0.55
CA SER A 45 -19.02 -16.75 1.86
C SER A 45 -17.87 -17.10 2.81
N PRO A 46 -17.57 -16.27 3.81
CA PRO A 46 -16.49 -16.54 4.75
C PRO A 46 -16.63 -17.87 5.49
N GLN A 47 -17.88 -18.32 5.71
CA GLN A 47 -18.14 -19.62 6.31
C GLN A 47 -17.80 -20.76 5.35
N GLU A 48 -18.20 -20.67 4.07
CA GLU A 48 -17.83 -21.67 3.05
C GLU A 48 -16.33 -21.73 2.83
N ILE A 49 -15.64 -20.58 2.83
CA ILE A 49 -14.17 -20.54 2.76
C ILE A 49 -13.57 -21.24 3.98
N ARG A 50 -14.03 -20.92 5.20
CA ARG A 50 -13.56 -21.60 6.41
C ARG A 50 -13.80 -23.11 6.35
N ASP A 51 -14.99 -23.54 5.98
CA ASP A 51 -15.34 -24.97 5.92
C ASP A 51 -14.46 -25.70 4.90
N LYS A 52 -14.17 -25.08 3.75
CA LYS A 52 -13.25 -25.63 2.74
C LYS A 52 -11.79 -25.61 3.21
N LEU A 53 -11.35 -24.57 3.91
CA LEU A 53 -10.02 -24.51 4.52
C LEU A 53 -9.83 -25.58 5.61
N MET A 54 -10.89 -25.89 6.38
CA MET A 54 -10.88 -26.94 7.40
C MET A 54 -11.10 -28.35 6.83
N SER A 55 -11.59 -28.46 5.61
CA SER A 55 -11.76 -29.75 4.94
C SER A 55 -10.39 -30.33 4.55
N GLN A 56 -10.29 -31.66 4.43
CA GLN A 56 -9.05 -32.32 3.97
C GLN A 56 -8.72 -32.02 2.48
N GLU A 57 -9.46 -31.14 1.81
CA GLU A 57 -9.25 -30.75 0.42
C GLU A 57 -8.07 -29.78 0.27
N SER A 58 -6.88 -30.33 0.09
CA SER A 58 -5.66 -29.53 -0.14
C SER A 58 -5.68 -28.68 -1.42
N GLU A 59 -6.53 -29.02 -2.40
CA GLU A 59 -6.58 -28.29 -3.68
C GLU A 59 -7.15 -26.88 -3.52
N PHE A 60 -8.23 -26.71 -2.74
CA PHE A 60 -8.79 -25.39 -2.47
C PHE A 60 -7.82 -24.52 -1.66
N GLN A 61 -7.17 -25.08 -0.63
CA GLN A 61 -6.17 -24.38 0.16
C GLN A 61 -5.04 -23.85 -0.73
N LYS A 62 -4.48 -24.71 -1.59
CA LYS A 62 -3.41 -24.35 -2.53
C LYS A 62 -3.88 -23.28 -3.51
N ALA A 63 -5.04 -23.46 -4.13
CA ALA A 63 -5.57 -22.50 -5.09
C ALA A 63 -5.82 -21.11 -4.45
N LEU A 64 -6.31 -21.07 -3.21
CA LEU A 64 -6.52 -19.82 -2.48
C LEU A 64 -5.18 -19.15 -2.10
N ILE A 65 -4.19 -19.93 -1.65
CA ILE A 65 -2.84 -19.43 -1.37
C ILE A 65 -2.22 -18.86 -2.65
N ASP A 66 -2.22 -19.63 -3.75
CA ASP A 66 -1.65 -19.21 -5.04
C ASP A 66 -2.29 -17.90 -5.51
N TYR A 67 -3.63 -17.80 -5.42
CA TYR A 67 -4.36 -16.58 -5.74
C TYR A 67 -3.96 -15.41 -4.84
N LEU A 68 -3.90 -15.59 -3.52
CA LEU A 68 -3.59 -14.51 -2.59
C LEU A 68 -2.15 -14.05 -2.73
N GLU A 69 -1.21 -14.96 -2.97
CA GLU A 69 0.17 -14.60 -3.27
C GLU A 69 0.27 -13.76 -4.56
N THR A 70 -0.56 -14.00 -5.58
CA THR A 70 -0.53 -13.15 -6.79
C THR A 70 -0.96 -11.70 -6.53
N THR A 71 -1.71 -11.43 -5.45
CA THR A 71 -2.30 -10.12 -5.17
C THR A 71 -1.81 -9.47 -3.87
N HIS A 72 -1.18 -10.22 -2.98
CA HIS A 72 -0.68 -9.76 -1.68
C HIS A 72 0.81 -10.12 -1.54
N ARG A 73 1.61 -9.08 -1.31
CA ARG A 73 3.05 -9.20 -1.06
C ARG A 73 3.40 -8.55 0.27
N GLY A 74 4.11 -9.29 1.11
CA GLY A 74 4.70 -8.82 2.37
C GLY A 74 6.22 -8.73 2.30
N GLU A 75 6.79 -8.64 1.10
CA GLU A 75 8.22 -8.64 0.78
C GLU A 75 8.50 -7.72 -0.41
N PHE A 76 9.77 -7.32 -0.59
CA PHE A 76 10.23 -6.65 -1.80
C PHE A 76 10.32 -7.64 -2.97
N LEU A 77 10.24 -7.13 -4.20
CA LEU A 77 10.17 -7.95 -5.42
C LEU A 77 11.54 -8.41 -5.91
N THR A 78 12.59 -7.60 -5.70
CA THR A 78 13.91 -7.82 -6.31
C THR A 78 14.98 -8.30 -5.31
N GLY A 79 14.62 -8.57 -4.05
CA GLY A 79 15.55 -9.05 -3.02
C GLY A 79 15.14 -8.64 -1.62
N ASP A 80 16.00 -8.86 -0.62
CA ASP A 80 15.74 -8.41 0.75
C ASP A 80 15.93 -6.88 0.93
N LEU A 81 15.46 -6.33 2.05
CA LEU A 81 15.60 -4.91 2.39
C LEU A 81 17.03 -4.38 2.23
N ALA A 82 18.05 -5.14 2.61
CA ALA A 82 19.44 -4.68 2.54
C ALA A 82 19.92 -4.59 1.09
N GLN A 83 19.60 -5.59 0.27
CA GLN A 83 19.91 -5.60 -1.16
C GLN A 83 19.21 -4.47 -1.91
N VAL A 84 17.92 -4.24 -1.62
CA VAL A 84 17.14 -3.17 -2.26
C VAL A 84 17.68 -1.79 -1.88
N ARG A 85 18.02 -1.57 -0.60
CA ARG A 85 18.59 -0.29 -0.13
C ARG A 85 19.89 0.10 -0.83
N VAL A 86 20.72 -0.87 -1.20
CA VAL A 86 21.98 -0.59 -1.93
C VAL A 86 21.72 -0.15 -3.38
N ARG A 87 20.62 -0.61 -3.99
CA ARG A 87 20.28 -0.30 -5.39
C ARG A 87 19.49 1.00 -5.56
N VAL A 88 18.63 1.34 -4.61
CA VAL A 88 17.73 2.50 -4.72
C VAL A 88 18.50 3.81 -4.51
N PRO A 89 18.57 4.70 -5.52
CA PRO A 89 19.30 5.96 -5.39
C PRO A 89 18.62 6.94 -4.43
N ASN A 90 19.42 7.83 -3.84
CA ASN A 90 18.86 8.96 -3.10
C ASN A 90 18.27 10.02 -4.03
N ALA A 91 17.09 10.54 -3.66
CA ALA A 91 16.58 11.78 -4.24
C ALA A 91 17.45 12.94 -3.71
N PRO A 92 18.05 13.79 -4.56
CA PRO A 92 18.84 14.91 -4.07
C PRO A 92 17.97 15.81 -3.18
N ARG A 93 18.49 16.16 -2.00
CA ARG A 93 17.82 17.04 -1.02
C ARG A 93 17.27 18.28 -1.72
N LYS A 94 15.94 18.42 -1.81
CA LYS A 94 15.34 19.74 -1.95
C LYS A 94 15.26 20.35 -0.56
N PHE A 95 15.72 21.59 -0.42
CA PHE A 95 15.58 22.36 0.81
C PHE A 95 14.11 22.38 1.25
N GLY A 96 13.81 21.80 2.42
CA GLY A 96 12.46 21.68 2.98
C GLY A 96 12.03 20.22 3.11
N SER A 97 12.11 19.69 4.33
CA SER A 97 11.68 18.34 4.68
C SER A 97 10.16 18.19 4.49
N GLY A 98 9.76 17.55 3.40
CA GLY A 98 8.40 17.08 3.21
C GLY A 98 8.12 15.84 4.07
N ILE A 99 6.83 15.53 4.28
CA ILE A 99 6.34 14.33 4.99
C ILE A 99 6.77 12.99 4.36
N HIS A 100 7.41 13.00 3.18
CA HIS A 100 7.87 11.83 2.43
C HIS A 100 9.34 11.46 2.70
N GLU A 101 10.03 12.14 3.62
CA GLU A 101 11.42 11.81 3.97
C GLU A 101 11.45 10.60 4.93
N ILE A 102 11.41 9.38 4.38
CA ILE A 102 11.49 8.11 5.14
C ILE A 102 12.92 7.58 5.24
N ILE A 103 13.86 8.05 4.40
CA ILE A 103 15.23 7.56 4.40
C ILE A 103 16.14 8.59 5.10
N GLU A 104 16.61 8.24 6.30
CA GLU A 104 17.71 8.97 6.95
C GLU A 104 18.97 8.83 6.08
N ASN A 105 19.50 9.97 5.64
CA ASN A 105 20.72 10.00 4.83
C ASN A 105 21.88 9.44 5.66
N ASN A 106 22.46 8.33 5.24
CA ASN A 106 23.75 7.85 5.76
C ASN A 106 24.81 7.96 4.66
N ASP A 107 26.09 8.06 5.04
CA ASP A 107 27.21 8.36 4.13
C ASP A 107 27.48 7.26 3.07
N ASP A 108 26.88 6.07 3.21
CA ASP A 108 27.06 4.91 2.31
C ASP A 108 26.06 4.84 1.13
N MET A 109 25.31 5.91 0.84
CA MET A 109 24.16 5.86 -0.09
C MET A 109 24.50 6.18 -1.56
N LEU A 110 23.83 5.48 -2.49
CA LEU A 110 24.05 5.60 -3.94
C LEU A 110 23.49 6.93 -4.51
N TYR A 111 24.34 7.70 -5.18
CA TYR A 111 23.95 8.88 -5.96
C TYR A 111 23.96 8.56 -7.46
N VAL A 112 22.82 8.74 -8.11
CA VAL A 112 22.68 8.59 -9.57
C VAL A 112 22.25 9.92 -10.19
N PRO A 113 23.10 10.56 -11.02
CA PRO A 113 22.72 11.77 -11.73
C PRO A 113 21.44 11.57 -12.57
N GLY A 114 20.47 12.47 -12.44
CA GLY A 114 19.22 12.41 -13.19
C GLY A 114 18.15 11.46 -12.61
N TYR A 115 18.42 10.82 -11.48
CA TYR A 115 17.42 10.05 -10.75
C TYR A 115 16.19 10.90 -10.38
N LYS A 116 15.01 10.30 -10.48
CA LYS A 116 13.73 10.89 -10.10
C LYS A 116 13.00 9.95 -9.17
N ASP A 117 12.59 10.46 -8.02
CA ASP A 117 11.79 9.73 -7.05
C ASP A 117 10.46 9.27 -7.68
N PRO A 118 10.17 7.95 -7.74
CA PRO A 118 8.96 7.45 -8.37
C PRO A 118 7.67 7.83 -7.64
N THR A 119 7.74 8.25 -6.36
CA THR A 119 6.59 8.80 -5.64
C THR A 119 6.19 10.20 -6.13
N GLN A 120 7.04 10.83 -6.95
CA GLN A 120 6.85 12.18 -7.50
C GLN A 120 6.73 12.18 -9.03
N THR A 121 6.58 11.01 -9.66
CA THR A 121 6.42 10.87 -11.11
C THR A 121 5.19 10.05 -11.44
N LEU A 122 4.71 10.20 -12.68
CA LEU A 122 3.65 9.34 -13.20
C LEU A 122 4.20 7.96 -13.58
N PRO A 123 3.41 6.89 -13.43
CA PRO A 123 3.82 5.58 -13.85
C PRO A 123 4.08 5.49 -15.35
N GLU A 124 5.15 4.76 -15.71
CA GLU A 124 5.44 4.45 -17.11
C GLU A 124 4.44 3.40 -17.62
N ILE A 125 3.91 3.63 -18.81
CA ILE A 125 2.95 2.72 -19.43
C ILE A 125 3.73 1.53 -20.00
N PRO A 126 3.26 0.28 -19.80
CA PRO A 126 3.90 -0.89 -20.39
C PRO A 126 3.93 -0.80 -21.93
N PRO A 127 4.98 -1.31 -22.57
CA PRO A 127 5.03 -1.41 -24.03
C PRO A 127 3.89 -2.30 -24.55
N PRO A 128 3.47 -2.13 -25.81
CA PRO A 128 2.46 -3.00 -26.41
C PRO A 128 2.93 -4.46 -26.44
N LEU A 129 1.99 -5.39 -26.27
CA LEU A 129 2.27 -6.82 -26.36
C LEU A 129 2.78 -7.21 -27.76
N CYS A 130 3.74 -8.16 -27.84
CA CYS A 130 4.13 -8.75 -29.12
C CYS A 130 2.88 -9.37 -29.77
N LYS A 131 2.59 -8.95 -31.01
CA LYS A 131 1.48 -9.52 -31.81
C LYS A 131 1.93 -10.63 -32.77
N SER A 132 3.23 -10.90 -32.82
CA SER A 132 3.83 -11.86 -33.73
C SER A 132 3.88 -13.25 -33.09
N GLU A 133 3.46 -14.27 -33.85
CA GLU A 133 3.62 -15.68 -33.49
C GLU A 133 4.94 -16.27 -34.04
N SER A 134 5.90 -15.41 -34.41
CA SER A 134 7.19 -15.86 -34.93
C SER A 134 7.99 -16.65 -33.89
N ILE A 135 8.84 -17.57 -34.37
CA ILE A 135 9.80 -18.33 -33.56
C ILE A 135 10.70 -17.42 -32.71
N GLU A 136 10.99 -16.20 -33.16
CA GLU A 136 11.72 -15.20 -32.38
C GLU A 136 10.90 -14.63 -31.20
N CYS A 137 9.56 -14.47 -31.32
CA CYS A 137 8.71 -14.14 -30.16
C CYS A 137 8.57 -15.33 -29.21
N THR A 138 8.56 -16.58 -29.70
CA THR A 138 8.53 -17.78 -28.83
C THR A 138 9.73 -17.87 -27.88
N ASN A 139 10.90 -17.38 -28.33
CA ASN A 139 12.11 -17.31 -27.50
C ASN A 139 12.31 -15.94 -26.81
N ASN A 140 11.31 -15.05 -26.84
CA ASN A 140 11.38 -13.69 -26.30
C ASN A 140 12.54 -12.83 -26.86
N HIS A 141 13.03 -13.14 -28.06
CA HIS A 141 14.18 -12.46 -28.68
C HIS A 141 13.77 -11.37 -29.67
N CYS A 142 12.49 -11.23 -29.98
CA CYS A 142 12.05 -10.12 -30.82
C CYS A 142 12.19 -8.78 -30.05
N PRO A 143 12.31 -7.64 -30.77
CA PRO A 143 12.44 -6.33 -30.15
C PRO A 143 11.28 -5.94 -29.20
N GLU A 144 10.05 -6.38 -29.48
CA GLU A 144 8.87 -6.09 -28.65
C GLU A 144 8.89 -6.90 -27.33
N CYS A 145 9.23 -8.19 -27.39
CA CYS A 145 9.38 -9.04 -26.21
C CYS A 145 10.53 -8.57 -25.32
N VAL A 146 11.67 -8.19 -25.90
CA VAL A 146 12.81 -7.65 -25.15
C VAL A 146 12.42 -6.36 -24.42
N GLN A 147 11.70 -5.44 -25.08
CA GLN A 147 11.17 -4.24 -24.45
C GLN A 147 10.21 -4.57 -23.30
N SER A 148 9.32 -5.55 -23.49
CA SER A 148 8.41 -5.98 -22.43
C SER A 148 9.16 -6.55 -21.23
N ILE A 149 10.18 -7.38 -21.44
CA ILE A 149 11.00 -7.95 -20.36
C ILE A 149 11.74 -6.85 -19.61
N GLN A 150 12.36 -5.92 -20.34
CA GLN A 150 13.05 -4.77 -19.73
C GLN A 150 12.09 -3.90 -18.92
N TRP A 151 10.88 -3.68 -19.42
CA TRP A 151 9.86 -2.93 -18.70
C TRP A 151 9.44 -3.65 -17.40
N TRP A 152 9.25 -4.97 -17.42
CA TRP A 152 8.92 -5.74 -16.22
C TRP A 152 10.04 -5.70 -15.17
N GLY A 153 11.30 -5.85 -15.57
CA GLY A 153 12.43 -5.69 -14.65
C GLY A 153 12.47 -4.28 -14.03
N LYS A 154 12.27 -3.25 -14.85
CA LYS A 154 12.17 -1.86 -14.35
C LYS A 154 10.96 -1.65 -13.46
N TYR A 155 9.83 -2.29 -13.76
CA TYR A 155 8.61 -2.23 -12.96
C TYR A 155 8.89 -2.72 -11.54
N GLU A 156 9.52 -3.88 -11.39
CA GLU A 156 9.84 -4.47 -10.09
C GLU A 156 10.78 -3.57 -9.28
N GLU A 157 11.87 -3.10 -9.90
CA GLU A 157 12.80 -2.15 -9.27
C GLU A 157 12.10 -0.86 -8.84
N THR A 158 11.17 -0.36 -9.65
CA THR A 158 10.44 0.88 -9.33
C THR A 158 9.44 0.66 -8.20
N VAL A 159 8.80 -0.51 -8.12
CA VAL A 159 7.92 -0.85 -6.98
C VAL A 159 8.73 -0.86 -5.70
N ASP A 160 9.88 -1.54 -5.69
CA ASP A 160 10.75 -1.62 -4.51
C ASP A 160 11.23 -0.24 -4.02
N ASP A 161 11.54 0.67 -4.95
CA ASP A 161 11.86 2.06 -4.65
C ASP A 161 10.68 2.79 -3.96
N ILE A 162 9.46 2.64 -4.45
CA ILE A 162 8.26 3.19 -3.78
C ILE A 162 8.06 2.58 -2.39
N LEU A 163 8.24 1.27 -2.25
CA LEU A 163 8.04 0.56 -1.00
C LEU A 163 8.99 1.10 0.08
N LEU A 164 10.27 1.26 -0.25
CA LEU A 164 11.25 1.88 0.65
C LEU A 164 10.87 3.29 1.09
N ARG A 165 10.31 4.08 0.17
CA ARG A 165 10.00 5.49 0.41
C ARG A 165 8.68 5.74 1.11
N SER A 166 7.71 4.82 1.01
CA SER A 166 6.34 5.12 1.42
C SER A 166 5.64 4.02 2.20
N ASN A 167 6.02 2.75 2.07
CA ASN A 167 5.35 1.61 2.72
C ASN A 167 6.09 1.08 3.97
N MET A 168 7.29 1.58 4.23
CA MET A 168 8.05 1.25 5.44
C MET A 168 7.60 2.07 6.64
N HIS A 169 7.35 1.39 7.75
CA HIS A 169 7.04 2.00 9.03
C HIS A 169 8.31 2.33 9.81
N THR A 170 8.35 3.53 10.39
CA THR A 170 9.37 3.91 11.37
C THR A 170 8.68 4.33 12.64
N CYS A 171 8.95 3.60 13.73
CA CYS A 171 8.36 3.90 15.01
C CYS A 171 8.92 5.22 15.55
N LYS A 172 8.03 6.11 16.01
CA LYS A 172 8.42 7.32 16.75
C LYS A 172 7.62 7.41 18.05
N PRO A 173 8.23 7.89 19.15
CA PRO A 173 7.53 8.11 20.43
C PRO A 173 6.35 9.07 20.27
N MET A 174 5.24 8.78 20.95
CA MET A 174 4.19 9.77 21.15
C MET A 174 4.67 10.81 22.16
N TYR A 175 4.85 12.07 21.74
CA TYR A 175 4.99 13.17 22.68
C TYR A 175 3.59 13.56 23.17
N ASN A 176 3.36 13.46 24.48
CA ASN A 176 2.16 14.02 25.12
C ASN A 176 2.34 15.54 25.29
N ASP A 177 1.23 16.28 25.14
CA ASP A 177 1.12 17.71 25.45
C ASP A 177 1.46 18.06 26.93
N ASP A 178 1.67 17.06 27.80
CA ASP A 178 1.97 17.25 29.23
C ASP A 178 3.38 17.81 29.50
N THR A 179 4.25 17.89 28.48
CA THR A 179 5.54 18.60 28.55
C THR A 179 5.48 19.97 27.89
N VAL A 180 4.42 20.73 28.12
CA VAL A 180 4.60 22.19 28.18
C VAL A 180 5.54 22.45 29.36
N ILE A 181 6.83 22.58 29.07
CA ILE A 181 7.72 23.36 29.94
C ILE A 181 7.04 24.72 30.00
N LYS A 182 6.35 25.02 31.11
CA LYS A 182 5.89 26.37 31.39
C LYS A 182 7.16 27.20 31.36
N SER A 183 7.29 28.04 30.34
CA SER A 183 8.33 29.08 30.31
C SER A 183 8.26 29.80 31.65
N THR A 184 9.29 29.66 32.46
CA THR A 184 9.42 30.44 33.70
C THR A 184 9.79 31.89 33.41
N ASP A 185 10.01 32.27 32.15
CA ASP A 185 10.44 33.62 31.83
C ASP A 185 9.38 34.37 31.01
N THR A 186 8.88 35.41 31.66
CA THR A 186 8.10 36.52 31.12
C THR A 186 8.93 37.28 30.10
N ALA A 187 8.72 37.04 28.80
CA ALA A 187 8.72 38.08 27.78
C ALA A 187 8.31 37.52 26.41
N SER A 188 7.33 38.20 25.80
CA SER A 188 7.04 38.27 24.37
C SER A 188 6.74 37.00 23.57
N GLN A 189 5.43 36.85 23.30
CA GLN A 189 4.83 36.71 21.97
C GLN A 189 5.00 35.38 21.19
N SER A 190 3.84 34.84 20.86
CA SER A 190 3.54 33.72 19.94
C SER A 190 3.97 32.33 20.40
N ALA A 191 3.19 31.76 21.32
CA ALA A 191 3.11 30.31 21.47
C ALA A 191 2.60 29.72 20.15
N VAL A 192 3.51 29.36 19.24
CA VAL A 192 3.22 28.52 18.10
C VAL A 192 2.76 27.19 18.68
N LYS A 193 1.44 26.94 18.68
CA LYS A 193 0.88 25.60 18.95
C LYS A 193 1.47 24.65 17.90
N ARG A 194 2.61 24.04 18.20
CA ARG A 194 3.17 22.95 17.39
C ARG A 194 2.14 21.84 17.45
N SER A 195 1.44 21.61 16.33
CA SER A 195 0.55 20.47 16.15
C SER A 195 1.24 19.23 16.72
N ALA A 196 0.65 18.64 17.76
CA ALA A 196 1.22 17.50 18.47
C ALA A 196 1.64 16.43 17.46
N TYR A 197 2.94 16.21 17.34
CA TYR A 197 3.47 15.08 16.61
C TYR A 197 3.17 13.83 17.46
N ARG A 198 1.97 13.27 17.29
CA ARG A 198 1.65 11.95 17.83
C ARG A 198 2.39 10.94 16.97
N GLY A 199 3.51 10.45 17.48
CA GLY A 199 4.15 9.22 17.01
C GLY A 199 3.21 8.02 17.16
N CYS A 200 3.75 6.81 17.01
CA CYS A 200 2.98 5.58 17.11
C CYS A 200 3.28 4.77 18.37
N GLN A 201 4.37 5.05 19.09
CA GLN A 201 4.71 4.28 20.28
C GLN A 201 3.98 4.81 21.51
N ASN A 202 3.30 3.92 22.22
CA ASN A 202 2.71 4.20 23.53
C ASN A 202 3.81 4.36 24.60
N ARG A 203 3.41 4.54 25.86
CA ARG A 203 4.36 4.77 26.97
C ARG A 203 5.20 3.53 27.26
N GLU A 204 4.67 2.37 26.92
CA GLU A 204 5.26 1.06 27.04
C GLU A 204 6.23 0.75 25.88
N GLY A 205 6.32 1.63 24.88
CA GLY A 205 7.17 1.49 23.70
C GLY A 205 6.55 0.66 22.57
N GLU A 206 5.34 0.16 22.76
CA GLU A 206 4.60 -0.64 21.78
C GLU A 206 4.00 0.24 20.69
N CYS A 207 4.09 -0.22 19.45
CA CYS A 207 3.49 0.50 18.33
C CYS A 207 1.98 0.28 18.29
N VAL A 208 1.19 1.34 18.45
CA VAL A 208 -0.28 1.30 18.32
C VAL A 208 -0.76 0.87 16.92
N LYS A 209 0.15 0.88 15.94
CA LYS A 209 -0.08 0.39 14.57
C LYS A 209 0.30 -1.08 14.39
N ARG A 210 0.68 -1.78 15.47
CA ARG A 210 1.03 -3.21 15.51
C ARG A 210 2.23 -3.56 14.63
N PHE A 211 3.25 -2.72 14.70
CA PHE A 211 4.58 -3.00 14.14
C PHE A 211 5.57 -3.37 15.27
N PRO A 212 6.53 -4.28 15.03
CA PRO A 212 6.66 -5.12 13.83
C PRO A 212 5.51 -6.12 13.69
N ARG A 213 5.15 -6.47 12.46
CA ARG A 213 4.25 -7.58 12.16
C ARG A 213 5.04 -8.89 12.19
N ASP A 214 4.35 -10.02 12.42
CA ASP A 214 5.01 -11.33 12.45
C ASP A 214 5.61 -11.69 11.08
N ILE A 215 6.76 -12.39 11.14
CA ILE A 215 7.42 -12.91 9.95
C ILE A 215 6.87 -14.30 9.66
N VAL A 216 6.41 -14.49 8.43
CA VAL A 216 5.86 -15.74 7.92
C VAL A 216 6.67 -16.10 6.67
N SER A 217 7.46 -17.17 6.73
CA SER A 217 8.36 -17.55 5.63
C SER A 217 7.64 -18.05 4.38
N GLU A 218 6.50 -18.72 4.57
CA GLU A 218 5.69 -19.32 3.51
C GLU A 218 4.22 -19.23 3.88
N SER A 219 3.35 -19.07 2.89
CA SER A 219 1.91 -19.00 3.13
C SER A 219 1.36 -20.38 3.49
N ALA A 220 0.56 -20.46 4.55
CA ALA A 220 0.00 -21.72 5.04
C ALA A 220 -1.37 -21.52 5.69
N VAL A 221 -2.13 -22.61 5.77
CA VAL A 221 -3.39 -22.67 6.50
C VAL A 221 -3.12 -23.38 7.82
N ASP A 222 -3.49 -22.75 8.94
CA ASP A 222 -3.44 -23.36 10.26
C ASP A 222 -4.42 -24.56 10.29
N PRO A 223 -3.94 -25.78 10.59
CA PRO A 223 -4.77 -26.98 10.59
C PRO A 223 -5.82 -27.01 11.71
N ASP A 224 -5.64 -26.25 12.79
CA ASP A 224 -6.50 -26.31 13.97
C ASP A 224 -7.72 -25.39 13.83
N ASP A 225 -7.58 -24.23 13.19
CA ASP A 225 -8.67 -23.25 13.11
C ASP A 225 -8.93 -22.68 11.70
N GLY A 226 -8.11 -23.05 10.72
CA GLY A 226 -8.24 -22.64 9.32
C GLY A 226 -7.80 -21.19 9.09
N HIS A 227 -7.04 -20.62 10.02
CA HIS A 227 -6.40 -19.33 9.83
C HIS A 227 -5.46 -19.38 8.64
N LEU A 228 -5.39 -18.29 7.88
CA LEU A 228 -4.55 -18.22 6.71
C LEU A 228 -3.43 -17.23 6.98
N ASP A 229 -2.22 -17.76 7.13
CA ASP A 229 -1.00 -16.99 7.23
C ASP A 229 -0.45 -16.78 5.83
N ILE A 230 -0.30 -15.51 5.44
CA ILE A 230 0.29 -15.14 4.15
C ILE A 230 1.75 -14.79 4.36
N LYS A 231 2.60 -15.24 3.44
CA LYS A 231 4.03 -14.97 3.41
C LYS A 231 4.32 -13.48 3.64
N LYS A 232 5.17 -13.23 4.63
CA LYS A 232 5.59 -11.89 5.06
C LYS A 232 7.02 -11.92 5.56
N LEU A 233 7.92 -11.37 4.76
CA LEU A 233 9.35 -11.32 5.10
C LEU A 233 9.76 -9.96 5.66
N GLU A 234 8.99 -8.91 5.38
CA GLU A 234 9.29 -7.55 5.83
C GLU A 234 8.32 -7.11 6.95
N PRO A 235 8.75 -7.22 8.24
CA PRO A 235 7.87 -7.00 9.39
C PRO A 235 7.47 -5.53 9.57
N MET A 236 8.30 -4.60 9.07
CA MET A 236 8.07 -3.16 9.14
C MET A 236 7.36 -2.59 7.91
N MET A 237 6.96 -3.44 6.96
CA MET A 237 6.28 -3.04 5.74
C MET A 237 4.79 -3.36 5.81
N ASN A 238 3.97 -2.53 5.17
CA ASN A 238 2.58 -2.89 4.87
C ASN A 238 2.50 -4.10 3.92
N THR A 239 1.33 -4.73 3.83
CA THR A 239 1.08 -5.76 2.81
C THR A 239 0.55 -5.02 1.58
N ILE A 240 1.05 -5.33 0.40
CA ILE A 240 0.80 -4.53 -0.80
C ILE A 240 0.32 -5.40 -1.96
N THR A 241 -0.34 -4.77 -2.92
CA THR A 241 -0.48 -5.32 -4.27
C THR A 241 0.47 -4.54 -5.18
N PRO A 242 1.48 -5.17 -5.81
CA PRO A 242 2.51 -4.46 -6.57
C PRO A 242 1.96 -3.50 -7.62
N GLU A 243 0.93 -3.93 -8.36
CA GLU A 243 0.31 -3.18 -9.44
C GLU A 243 -0.40 -1.93 -8.91
N LEU A 244 -1.03 -2.06 -7.73
CA LEU A 244 -1.71 -0.97 -7.05
C LEU A 244 -0.68 0.05 -6.54
N THR A 245 0.39 -0.42 -5.91
CA THR A 245 1.50 0.42 -5.43
C THR A 245 2.17 1.16 -6.59
N TYR A 246 2.43 0.47 -7.70
CA TYR A 246 3.01 1.07 -8.91
C TYR A 246 2.09 2.14 -9.51
N ALA A 247 0.78 1.92 -9.53
CA ALA A 247 -0.15 2.90 -10.10
C ALA A 247 -0.38 4.12 -9.19
N ILE A 248 -0.51 3.89 -7.88
CA ILE A 248 -0.82 4.95 -6.91
C ILE A 248 0.42 5.73 -6.49
N ARG A 249 1.62 5.12 -6.55
CA ARG A 249 2.91 5.75 -6.17
C ARG A 249 2.94 6.26 -4.72
N ALA A 250 2.13 5.68 -3.84
CA ALA A 250 2.03 6.08 -2.43
C ALA A 250 1.85 4.85 -1.53
N ASN A 251 1.82 5.11 -0.21
CA ASN A 251 1.58 4.07 0.79
C ASN A 251 0.24 3.37 0.52
N THR A 252 0.32 2.06 0.41
CA THR A 252 -0.80 1.12 0.27
C THR A 252 -0.73 0.09 1.40
N ASP A 253 -1.89 -0.36 1.86
CA ASP A 253 -2.03 -1.49 2.79
C ASP A 253 -3.25 -2.30 2.34
N VAL A 254 -2.99 -3.51 1.86
CA VAL A 254 -3.98 -4.41 1.26
C VAL A 254 -4.14 -5.62 2.17
N THR A 255 -5.39 -5.92 2.51
CA THR A 255 -5.74 -7.02 3.41
C THR A 255 -6.89 -7.81 2.81
N SER A 256 -6.71 -9.12 2.70
CA SER A 256 -7.77 -10.05 2.34
C SER A 256 -8.75 -10.22 3.51
N LEU A 257 -10.04 -10.05 3.22
CA LEU A 257 -11.14 -10.23 4.16
C LEU A 257 -11.94 -11.50 3.83
N LEU A 258 -11.27 -12.55 3.36
CA LEU A 258 -11.94 -13.76 2.87
C LEU A 258 -12.18 -14.82 3.96
N SER A 259 -11.32 -14.90 4.97
CA SER A 259 -11.46 -15.85 6.08
C SER A 259 -11.36 -15.13 7.44
N GLY A 260 -12.43 -15.21 8.24
CA GLY A 260 -12.37 -14.87 9.67
C GLY A 260 -13.31 -13.78 10.19
N THR A 261 -13.22 -13.57 11.51
CA THR A 261 -14.00 -12.57 12.27
C THR A 261 -13.60 -11.13 11.97
N ALA A 262 -12.41 -10.92 11.37
CA ALA A 262 -11.89 -9.63 10.93
C ALA A 262 -12.85 -8.92 9.94
N ILE A 263 -13.62 -9.67 9.16
CA ILE A 263 -14.62 -9.14 8.23
C ILE A 263 -15.67 -8.31 8.95
N LYS A 264 -16.22 -8.82 10.06
CA LYS A 264 -17.24 -8.10 10.84
C LYS A 264 -16.66 -6.81 11.42
N ALA A 265 -15.42 -6.86 11.89
CA ALA A 265 -14.72 -5.69 12.43
C ALA A 265 -14.42 -4.65 11.35
N VAL A 266 -13.96 -5.07 10.17
CA VAL A 266 -13.64 -4.16 9.05
C VAL A 266 -14.91 -3.62 8.39
N VAL A 267 -15.94 -4.43 8.19
CA VAL A 267 -17.25 -3.95 7.70
C VAL A 267 -17.85 -2.98 8.71
N SER A 268 -17.79 -3.26 10.01
CA SER A 268 -18.25 -2.32 11.04
C SER A 268 -17.43 -1.04 11.06
N TYR A 269 -16.09 -1.14 10.92
CA TYR A 269 -15.19 0.01 10.82
C TYR A 269 -15.57 0.85 9.60
N VAL A 270 -15.55 0.28 8.40
CA VAL A 270 -15.90 1.02 7.18
C VAL A 270 -17.32 1.56 7.24
N SER A 271 -18.28 0.83 7.82
CA SER A 271 -19.64 1.33 8.05
C SER A 271 -19.68 2.53 8.99
N ASP A 272 -18.93 2.49 10.09
CA ASP A 272 -18.77 3.64 11.01
C ASP A 272 -18.13 4.84 10.31
N TYR A 273 -17.20 4.61 9.37
CA TYR A 273 -16.66 5.67 8.52
C TYR A 273 -17.66 6.20 7.49
N ILE A 274 -18.48 5.32 6.89
CA ILE A 274 -19.58 5.69 5.98
C ILE A 274 -20.60 6.56 6.72
N THR A 275 -20.97 6.19 7.96
CA THR A 275 -21.96 6.94 8.74
C THR A 275 -21.40 8.23 9.33
N LYS A 276 -20.08 8.38 9.42
CA LYS A 276 -19.39 9.62 9.82
C LYS A 276 -19.25 10.67 8.71
N GLN A 277 -19.80 10.46 7.51
CA GLN A 277 -19.66 11.41 6.41
C GLN A 277 -20.21 12.80 6.76
N SER A 278 -19.32 13.70 7.16
CA SER A 278 -19.46 15.14 6.94
C SER A 278 -19.28 15.43 5.44
N LEU A 279 -19.88 16.54 4.98
CA LEU A 279 -19.84 16.98 3.58
C LEU A 279 -18.41 16.88 3.01
N LYS A 280 -18.25 16.12 1.93
CA LYS A 280 -16.93 15.91 1.32
C LYS A 280 -16.44 17.25 0.75
N THR A 281 -15.18 17.60 0.95
CA THR A 281 -14.59 18.88 0.54
C THR A 281 -14.82 19.20 -0.94
N HIS A 282 -14.82 18.20 -1.83
CA HIS A 282 -15.13 18.40 -3.25
C HIS A 282 -16.60 18.80 -3.51
N GLN A 283 -17.54 18.35 -2.68
CA GLN A 283 -18.94 18.77 -2.75
C GLN A 283 -19.08 20.23 -2.31
N ILE A 284 -18.29 20.67 -1.33
CA ILE A 284 -18.22 22.08 -0.92
C ILE A 284 -17.63 22.94 -2.04
N PHE A 285 -16.54 22.50 -2.69
CA PHE A 285 -15.97 23.22 -3.83
C PHE A 285 -16.89 23.26 -5.05
N ALA A 286 -17.59 22.16 -5.35
CA ALA A 286 -18.59 22.13 -6.41
C ALA A 286 -19.75 23.10 -6.10
N LEU A 287 -20.23 23.14 -4.85
CA LEU A 287 -21.26 24.07 -4.41
C LEU A 287 -20.78 25.54 -4.50
N LEU A 288 -19.53 25.82 -4.13
CA LEU A 288 -18.94 27.16 -4.23
C LEU A 288 -18.79 27.59 -5.69
N ALA A 289 -18.37 26.70 -6.59
CA ALA A 289 -18.29 26.98 -8.02
C ALA A 289 -19.69 27.32 -8.58
N ASP A 290 -20.69 26.51 -8.24
CA ASP A 290 -22.08 26.70 -8.69
C ASP A 290 -22.73 28.00 -8.16
N ILE A 291 -22.31 28.46 -6.97
CA ILE A 291 -22.73 29.75 -6.39
C ILE A 291 -22.01 30.93 -7.06
N MET A 292 -20.74 30.78 -7.44
CA MET A 292 -19.98 31.86 -8.09
C MET A 292 -20.24 31.99 -9.60
N GLU A 293 -20.90 31.00 -10.21
CA GLU A 293 -21.35 31.05 -11.61
C GLU A 293 -22.76 31.68 -11.79
N LYS A 294 -23.40 32.15 -10.71
CA LYS A 294 -24.61 33.00 -10.73
C LYS A 294 -24.28 34.46 -10.47
#